data_AF-A0A2H6JZ12-F1
#
_entry.id   AF-A0A2H6JZ12-F1
#
_cell.length_a   1.000
_cell.length_b   1.000
_cell.length_c   1.000
_cell.angle_alpha   90.00
_cell.angle_beta   90.00
_cell.angle_gamma   90.00
#
_symmetry.space_group_name_H-M   'P 1'
#
loop_
_entity.id
_entity.type
_entity.pdbx_description
1 polymer ?
#
loop_
_entity_poly.entity_id
_entity_poly.type
_entity_poly.pdbx_seq_one_letter_code
_entity_poly.pdbx_strand_id
1 'polypeptide(L)'
;MIENLFPNLNRNQTLTIVSLMRNGRLTDSKLKDILGYKSENSAAYYRKELEKKGIIKGYTAEIDWEKLGYSTRFLIIVEAENSVTLHEIERDHIFAADEYLKNVGDIVSTPTLFGNVLLKDVATSYGTLATIHGLATSEDAVRSYSEIYLKERYHGIQTTVYILKDFSIIDFFIQKEFIEKYKKLSPMTEKDEKRLEMFRGKFFKRFAPRD
;
A
#
# COMPACT_ATOMS: atom_id res chain seq x y z
N MET A 1 23.11 4.65 -5.14
CA MET A 1 21.64 4.82 -5.36
C MET A 1 20.78 4.22 -4.24
N ILE A 2 21.01 2.97 -3.81
CA ILE A 2 20.26 2.37 -2.67
C ILE A 2 20.67 2.95 -1.31
N GLU A 3 21.89 3.48 -1.21
CA GLU A 3 22.52 3.92 0.04
C GLU A 3 21.77 5.03 0.79
N ASN A 4 20.93 5.80 0.09
CA ASN A 4 20.13 6.89 0.67
C ASN A 4 18.62 6.58 0.73
N LEU A 5 18.20 5.34 0.40
CA LEU A 5 16.78 5.00 0.40
C LEU A 5 16.18 5.07 1.81
N PHE A 6 16.94 4.65 2.81
CA PHE A 6 16.57 4.72 4.21
C PHE A 6 17.60 5.57 4.96
N PRO A 7 17.24 6.76 5.46
CA PRO A 7 18.21 7.72 6.00
C PRO A 7 18.95 7.22 7.25
N ASN A 8 18.38 6.23 7.95
CA ASN A 8 18.93 5.70 9.20
C ASN A 8 19.67 4.36 9.02
N LEU A 9 19.87 3.90 7.78
CA LEU A 9 20.45 2.58 7.51
C LEU A 9 21.67 2.67 6.59
N ASN A 10 22.67 1.84 6.87
CA ASN A 10 23.80 1.70 5.96
C ASN A 10 23.41 0.92 4.71
N ARG A 11 24.28 0.97 3.69
CA ARG A 11 24.13 0.26 2.42
C ARG A 11 23.65 -1.19 2.54
N ASN A 12 24.28 -1.97 3.41
CA ASN A 12 24.05 -3.41 3.50
C ASN A 12 22.75 -3.73 4.23
N GLN A 13 22.41 -2.93 5.25
CA GLN A 13 21.09 -2.96 5.88
C GLN A 13 19.99 -2.63 4.86
N THR A 14 20.19 -1.59 4.05
CA THR A 14 19.23 -1.21 3.01
C THR A 14 19.06 -2.28 1.94
N LEU A 15 20.16 -2.85 1.43
CA LEU A 15 20.11 -3.98 0.49
C LEU A 15 19.38 -5.18 1.10
N THR A 16 19.64 -5.47 2.38
CA THR A 16 18.98 -6.57 3.09
C THR A 16 17.48 -6.37 3.15
N ILE A 17 17.01 -5.19 3.58
CA ILE A 17 15.58 -4.88 3.65
C ILE A 17 14.93 -4.93 2.28
N VAL A 18 15.49 -4.25 1.27
CA VAL A 18 14.89 -4.23 -0.07
C VAL A 18 14.79 -5.65 -0.65
N SER A 19 15.77 -6.51 -0.37
CA SER A 19 15.75 -7.91 -0.80
C SER A 19 14.67 -8.71 -0.07
N LEU A 20 14.55 -8.55 1.25
CA LEU A 20 13.54 -9.25 2.06
C LEU A 20 12.12 -8.74 1.80
N MET A 21 11.94 -7.45 1.50
CA MET A 21 10.66 -6.89 1.06
C MET A 21 10.18 -7.52 -0.26
N ARG A 22 11.11 -7.84 -1.17
CA ARG A 22 10.78 -8.57 -2.41
C ARG A 22 10.53 -10.05 -2.18
N ASN A 23 11.25 -10.65 -1.23
CA ASN A 23 11.11 -12.06 -0.90
C ASN A 23 11.56 -12.31 0.55
N GLY A 24 10.58 -12.36 1.46
CA GLY A 24 10.85 -12.59 2.88
C GLY A 24 11.45 -13.97 3.18
N ARG A 25 11.37 -14.92 2.25
CA ARG A 25 11.86 -16.30 2.39
C ARG A 25 13.30 -16.49 1.90
N LEU A 26 14.02 -15.40 1.61
CA LEU A 26 15.42 -15.51 1.17
C LEU A 26 16.26 -16.22 2.23
N THR A 27 17.07 -17.18 1.79
CA THR A 27 18.08 -17.83 2.63
C THR A 27 19.27 -16.91 2.83
N ASP A 28 20.02 -17.11 3.92
CA ASP A 28 21.24 -16.32 4.18
C ASP A 28 22.30 -16.53 3.10
N SER A 29 22.32 -17.68 2.44
CA SER A 29 23.17 -17.94 1.27
C SER A 29 22.86 -17.02 0.10
N LYS A 30 21.57 -16.89 -0.27
CA LYS A 30 21.14 -15.97 -1.33
C LYS A 30 21.37 -14.51 -0.95
N LEU A 31 21.12 -14.17 0.31
CA LEU A 31 21.35 -12.82 0.82
C LEU A 31 22.85 -12.47 0.78
N LYS A 32 23.73 -13.41 1.13
CA LYS A 32 25.19 -13.28 1.02
C LYS A 32 25.60 -12.98 -0.43
N ASP A 33 25.05 -13.69 -1.41
CA ASP A 33 25.35 -13.45 -2.82
C ASP A 33 24.91 -12.04 -3.26
N ILE A 34 23.73 -11.59 -2.84
CA ILE A 34 23.22 -10.23 -3.13
C ILE A 34 24.10 -9.15 -2.49
N LEU A 35 24.57 -9.38 -1.27
CA LEU A 35 25.41 -8.42 -0.53
C LEU A 35 26.87 -8.45 -0.96
N GLY A 36 27.30 -9.44 -1.76
CA GLY A 36 28.69 -9.59 -2.20
C GLY A 36 29.62 -10.09 -1.09
N TYR A 37 29.11 -10.84 -0.12
CA TYR A 37 29.91 -11.38 0.99
C TYR A 37 30.48 -12.76 0.69
N LYS A 38 31.58 -13.12 1.36
CA LYS A 38 32.16 -14.46 1.32
C LYS A 38 31.51 -15.44 2.31
N SER A 39 30.83 -14.93 3.33
CA SER A 39 30.26 -15.73 4.43
C SER A 39 28.79 -15.43 4.67
N GLU A 40 28.00 -16.49 4.85
CA GLU A 40 26.58 -16.42 5.19
C GLU A 40 26.34 -15.73 6.55
N ASN A 41 27.27 -15.90 7.50
CA ASN A 41 27.17 -15.28 8.82
C ASN A 41 27.15 -13.74 8.74
N SER A 42 27.87 -13.16 7.78
CA SER A 42 27.88 -11.72 7.55
C SER A 42 26.54 -11.21 7.03
N ALA A 43 25.85 -11.99 6.19
CA ALA A 43 24.51 -11.66 5.70
C ALA A 43 23.43 -11.85 6.79
N ALA A 44 23.52 -12.96 7.53
CA ALA A 44 22.63 -13.26 8.66
C ALA A 44 22.70 -12.19 9.75
N TYR A 45 23.89 -11.62 9.99
CA TYR A 45 24.09 -10.52 10.93
C TYR A 45 23.17 -9.33 10.64
N TYR A 46 23.11 -8.86 9.39
CA TYR A 46 22.28 -7.69 9.04
C TYR A 46 20.79 -7.98 9.21
N ARG A 47 20.31 -9.17 8.83
CA ARG A 47 18.92 -9.58 9.06
C ARG A 47 18.58 -9.54 10.56
N LYS A 48 19.38 -10.23 11.38
CA LYS A 48 19.18 -10.32 12.84
C LYS A 48 19.23 -8.96 13.52
N GLU A 49 20.15 -8.09 13.10
CA GLU A 49 20.25 -6.73 13.63
C GLU A 49 18.99 -5.91 13.31
N LEU A 50 18.43 -6.05 12.11
CA LEU A 50 17.22 -5.34 11.71
C LEU A 50 15.97 -5.84 12.43
N GLU A 51 15.87 -7.16 12.66
CA GLU A 51 14.84 -7.79 13.49
C GLU A 51 14.95 -7.32 14.94
N LYS A 52 16.16 -7.39 15.53
CA LYS A 52 16.42 -6.95 16.90
C LYS A 52 16.10 -5.47 17.13
N LYS A 53 16.30 -4.63 16.11
CA LYS A 53 15.95 -3.20 16.14
C LYS A 53 14.45 -2.94 15.93
N GLY A 54 13.63 -3.97 15.69
CA GLY A 54 12.20 -3.83 15.42
C GLY A 54 11.89 -3.19 14.06
N ILE A 55 12.87 -3.10 13.17
CA ILE A 55 12.69 -2.58 11.81
C ILE A 55 11.97 -3.64 10.96
N ILE A 56 12.44 -4.89 11.04
CA ILE A 56 11.67 -6.03 10.55
C ILE A 56 10.76 -6.47 11.69
N LYS A 57 9.46 -6.17 11.56
CA LYS A 57 8.45 -6.52 12.57
C LYS A 57 7.92 -7.94 12.43
N GLY A 58 8.01 -8.52 11.24
CA GLY A 58 7.53 -9.85 10.95
C GLY A 58 7.62 -10.18 9.46
N TYR A 59 7.30 -11.43 9.14
CA TYR A 59 7.25 -11.95 7.77
C TYR A 59 5.82 -12.37 7.47
N THR A 60 5.22 -11.79 6.43
CA THR A 60 3.82 -12.02 6.06
C THR A 60 3.72 -12.78 4.74
N ALA A 61 2.54 -13.32 4.45
CA ALA A 61 2.22 -13.84 3.13
C ALA A 61 1.64 -12.73 2.25
N GLU A 62 2.09 -12.68 0.99
CA GLU A 62 1.41 -11.93 -0.05
C GLU A 62 0.23 -12.76 -0.57
N ILE A 63 -0.98 -12.21 -0.47
CA ILE A 63 -2.22 -12.92 -0.79
C ILE A 63 -2.76 -12.44 -2.13
N ASP A 64 -3.10 -13.40 -3.00
CA ASP A 64 -3.80 -13.15 -4.25
C ASP A 64 -5.31 -13.03 -3.98
N TRP A 65 -5.74 -11.82 -3.64
CA TRP A 65 -7.12 -11.51 -3.30
C TRP A 65 -8.09 -11.68 -4.48
N GLU A 66 -7.62 -11.48 -5.71
CA GLU A 66 -8.45 -11.66 -6.91
C GLU A 66 -8.85 -13.13 -7.05
N LYS A 67 -7.91 -14.06 -6.85
CA LYS A 67 -8.21 -15.51 -6.81
C LYS A 67 -9.10 -15.93 -5.64
N LEU A 68 -9.16 -15.12 -4.58
CA LEU A 68 -10.08 -15.33 -3.45
C LEU A 68 -11.46 -14.66 -3.67
N GLY A 69 -11.72 -14.09 -4.86
CA GLY A 69 -13.01 -13.49 -5.20
C GLY A 69 -13.12 -11.99 -4.89
N TYR A 70 -12.04 -11.34 -4.47
CA TYR A 70 -11.97 -9.91 -4.20
C TYR A 70 -11.21 -9.17 -5.31
N SER A 71 -11.86 -9.03 -6.46
CA SER A 71 -11.28 -8.46 -7.68
C SER A 71 -11.25 -6.92 -7.70
N THR A 72 -11.97 -6.26 -6.80
CA THR A 72 -12.13 -4.81 -6.81
C THR A 72 -11.32 -4.18 -5.68
N ARG A 73 -10.31 -3.37 -6.01
CA ARG A 73 -9.62 -2.48 -5.06
C ARG A 73 -10.28 -1.12 -5.06
N PHE A 74 -10.48 -0.52 -3.89
CA PHE A 74 -11.13 0.78 -3.82
C PHE A 74 -10.52 1.70 -2.76
N LEU A 75 -10.65 3.00 -3.00
CA LEU A 75 -10.45 4.07 -2.02
C LEU A 75 -11.74 4.87 -1.92
N ILE A 76 -12.27 5.04 -0.73
CA ILE A 76 -13.36 5.97 -0.44
C ILE A 76 -12.78 7.13 0.35
N ILE A 77 -13.03 8.34 -0.12
CA ILE A 77 -12.82 9.57 0.66
C ILE A 77 -14.15 9.90 1.30
N VAL A 78 -14.15 10.03 2.62
CA VAL A 78 -15.31 10.44 3.42
C VAL A 78 -15.05 11.86 3.90
N GLU A 79 -15.95 12.77 3.58
CA GLU A 79 -15.91 14.17 4.02
C GLU A 79 -17.06 14.44 4.98
N ALA A 80 -16.74 14.93 6.17
CA ALA A 80 -17.70 15.40 7.15
C ALA A 80 -17.93 16.91 7.00
N GLU A 81 -19.06 17.41 7.48
CA GLU A 81 -19.36 18.86 7.43
C GLU A 81 -18.36 19.70 8.24
N ASN A 82 -17.86 19.14 9.34
CA ASN A 82 -16.94 19.81 10.25
C ASN A 82 -16.10 18.79 11.02
N SER A 83 -15.07 19.28 11.71
CA SER A 83 -14.13 18.43 12.44
C SER A 83 -14.77 17.69 13.61
N VAL A 84 -15.82 18.23 14.24
CA VAL A 84 -16.53 17.58 15.35
C VAL A 84 -17.22 16.31 14.84
N THR A 85 -17.96 16.40 13.73
CA THR A 85 -18.60 15.25 13.08
C THR A 85 -17.56 14.19 12.68
N LEU A 86 -16.40 14.61 12.15
CA LEU A 86 -15.31 13.66 11.84
C LEU A 86 -14.80 12.93 13.09
N HIS A 87 -14.61 13.63 14.21
CA HIS A 87 -14.17 13.01 15.46
C HIS A 87 -15.19 12.02 16.02
N GLU A 88 -16.49 12.32 15.88
CA GLU A 88 -17.56 11.39 16.26
C GLU A 88 -17.53 10.12 15.42
N ILE A 89 -17.34 10.26 14.10
CA ILE A 89 -17.19 9.13 13.16
C ILE A 89 -15.96 8.30 13.52
N GLU A 90 -14.82 8.93 13.77
CA GLU A 90 -13.58 8.25 14.18
C GLU A 90 -13.78 7.45 15.46
N ARG A 91 -14.39 8.08 16.47
CA ARG A 91 -14.66 7.44 17.75
C ARG A 91 -15.59 6.24 17.60
N ASP A 92 -16.68 6.40 16.85
CA ASP A 92 -17.61 5.31 16.57
C ASP A 92 -16.95 4.17 15.79
N HIS A 93 -16.13 4.47 14.79
CA HIS A 93 -15.38 3.48 14.03
C HIS A 93 -14.43 2.67 14.93
N ILE A 94 -13.69 3.32 15.84
CA ILE A 94 -12.78 2.65 16.77
C ILE A 94 -13.55 1.69 17.68
N PHE A 95 -14.67 2.13 18.25
CA PHE A 95 -15.49 1.26 19.11
C PHE A 95 -16.10 0.09 18.33
N ALA A 96 -16.55 0.33 17.09
CA ALA A 96 -17.05 -0.73 16.22
C ALA A 96 -15.97 -1.76 15.87
N ALA A 97 -14.73 -1.30 15.61
CA ALA A 97 -13.60 -2.17 15.31
C ALA A 97 -13.20 -3.01 16.53
N ASP A 98 -13.18 -2.44 17.74
CA ASP A 98 -12.92 -3.16 18.99
C ASP A 98 -14.00 -4.24 19.24
N GLU A 99 -15.27 -3.90 19.03
CA GLU A 99 -16.36 -4.88 19.14
C GLU A 99 -16.24 -5.99 18.07
N TYR A 100 -15.89 -5.64 16.83
CA TYR A 100 -15.68 -6.61 15.76
C TYR A 100 -14.51 -7.55 16.08
N LEU A 101 -13.40 -7.01 16.59
CA LEU A 101 -12.24 -7.79 17.01
C LEU A 101 -12.59 -8.82 18.08
N LYS A 102 -13.40 -8.44 19.07
CA LYS A 102 -13.80 -9.32 20.17
C LYS A 102 -14.72 -10.46 19.73
N ASN A 103 -15.60 -10.21 18.76
CA ASN A 103 -16.68 -11.12 18.42
C ASN A 103 -16.50 -11.88 17.10
N VAL A 104 -15.68 -11.34 16.17
CA VAL A 104 -15.56 -11.86 14.81
C VAL A 104 -14.11 -12.16 14.46
N GLY A 105 -13.20 -11.21 14.65
CA GLY A 105 -11.75 -11.40 14.45
C GLY A 105 -11.05 -10.21 13.80
N ASP A 106 -9.81 -10.45 13.35
CA ASP A 106 -8.88 -9.38 12.94
C ASP A 106 -9.17 -8.75 11.56
N ILE A 107 -10.02 -9.37 10.74
CA ILE A 107 -10.28 -8.92 9.36
C ILE A 107 -11.73 -8.40 9.27
N VAL A 108 -11.88 -7.08 9.17
CA VAL A 108 -13.21 -6.45 9.04
C VAL A 108 -13.80 -6.71 7.66
N SER A 109 -14.79 -7.60 7.63
CA SER A 109 -15.63 -7.87 6.46
C SER A 109 -17.04 -7.34 6.68
N THR A 110 -17.52 -6.49 5.75
CA THR A 110 -18.87 -5.94 5.73
C THR A 110 -19.65 -6.53 4.56
N PRO A 111 -20.67 -7.38 4.82
CA PRO A 111 -21.61 -7.80 3.81
C PRO A 111 -22.44 -6.61 3.29
N THR A 112 -22.73 -6.65 2.00
CA THR A 112 -23.51 -5.63 1.28
C THR A 112 -24.58 -6.33 0.43
N LEU A 113 -25.47 -5.54 -0.18
CA LEU A 113 -26.49 -6.09 -1.08
C LEU A 113 -25.90 -6.81 -2.32
N PHE A 114 -24.67 -6.46 -2.71
CA PHE A 114 -24.04 -6.92 -3.95
C PHE A 114 -22.73 -7.68 -3.74
N GLY A 115 -22.50 -8.18 -2.52
CA GLY A 115 -21.33 -8.97 -2.15
C GLY A 115 -20.67 -8.49 -0.86
N ASN A 116 -19.35 -8.55 -0.77
CA ASN A 116 -18.62 -8.26 0.47
C ASN A 116 -17.53 -7.20 0.26
N VAL A 117 -17.31 -6.40 1.29
CA VAL A 117 -16.21 -5.43 1.41
C VAL A 117 -15.28 -5.85 2.54
N LEU A 118 -13.98 -5.95 2.27
CA LEU A 118 -12.92 -6.08 3.27
C LEU A 118 -12.22 -4.73 3.44
N LEU A 119 -12.07 -4.30 4.68
CA LEU A 119 -11.30 -3.10 4.99
C LEU A 119 -9.80 -3.45 5.07
N LYS A 120 -8.98 -2.66 4.40
CA LYS A 120 -7.52 -2.77 4.44
C LYS A 120 -6.93 -1.69 5.36
N ASP A 121 -7.24 -0.43 5.07
CA ASP A 121 -6.76 0.72 5.84
C ASP A 121 -7.91 1.70 6.06
N VAL A 122 -8.12 2.16 7.28
CA VAL A 122 -9.03 3.26 7.60
C VAL A 122 -8.23 4.32 8.36
N ALA A 123 -8.22 5.54 7.84
CA ALA A 123 -7.43 6.61 8.42
C ALA A 123 -8.19 7.93 8.37
N THR A 124 -8.20 8.66 9.48
CA THR A 124 -8.59 10.07 9.52
C THR A 124 -7.39 10.95 9.14
N SER A 125 -7.69 12.08 8.50
CA SER A 125 -6.69 13.04 8.06
C SER A 125 -6.99 14.42 8.64
N TYR A 126 -6.03 15.35 8.53
CA TYR A 126 -6.21 16.69 9.07
C TYR A 126 -7.42 17.40 8.43
N GLY A 127 -8.31 17.95 9.26
CA GLY A 127 -9.51 18.65 8.81
C GLY A 127 -10.78 17.81 8.96
N THR A 128 -11.49 17.61 7.86
CA THR A 128 -12.83 16.99 7.81
C THR A 128 -12.86 15.69 7.00
N LEU A 129 -11.70 15.12 6.67
CA LEU A 129 -11.59 13.99 5.75
C LEU A 129 -11.12 12.71 6.45
N ALA A 130 -11.77 11.60 6.11
CA ALA A 130 -11.28 10.24 6.33
C ALA A 130 -11.11 9.50 5.01
N THR A 131 -10.29 8.46 5.04
CA THR A 131 -10.05 7.58 3.91
C THR A 131 -10.27 6.13 4.32
N ILE A 132 -10.94 5.39 3.45
CA ILE A 132 -11.19 3.96 3.61
C ILE A 132 -10.65 3.27 2.36
N HIS A 133 -9.60 2.49 2.54
CA HIS A 133 -9.00 1.66 1.50
C HIS A 133 -9.36 0.20 1.75
N GLY A 134 -9.73 -0.51 0.71
CA GLY A 134 -10.19 -1.88 0.86
C GLY A 134 -10.28 -2.67 -0.42
N LEU A 135 -10.84 -3.86 -0.25
CA LEU A 135 -11.11 -4.84 -1.29
C LEU A 135 -12.59 -5.15 -1.31
N ALA A 136 -13.13 -5.45 -2.48
CA ALA A 136 -14.53 -5.83 -2.63
C ALA A 136 -14.68 -6.93 -3.68
N THR A 137 -15.76 -7.67 -3.57
CA THR A 137 -16.14 -8.70 -4.55
C THR A 137 -16.58 -8.10 -5.89
N SER A 138 -17.06 -6.85 -5.88
CA SER A 138 -17.55 -6.14 -7.06
C SER A 138 -17.52 -4.62 -6.85
N GLU A 139 -17.59 -3.84 -7.94
CA GLU A 139 -17.76 -2.38 -7.86
C GLU A 139 -19.10 -2.00 -7.20
N ASP A 140 -20.15 -2.79 -7.41
CA ASP A 140 -21.47 -2.57 -6.79
C ASP A 140 -21.44 -2.79 -5.27
N ALA A 141 -20.64 -3.74 -4.77
CA ALA A 141 -20.43 -3.90 -3.34
C ALA A 141 -19.77 -2.66 -2.73
N VAL A 142 -18.81 -2.04 -3.43
CA VAL A 142 -18.20 -0.77 -2.98
C VAL A 142 -19.23 0.35 -2.94
N ARG A 143 -20.07 0.48 -3.97
CA ARG A 143 -21.13 1.49 -4.02
C ARG A 143 -22.15 1.29 -2.91
N SER A 144 -22.62 0.06 -2.70
CA SER A 144 -23.55 -0.27 -1.61
C SER A 144 -22.94 0.02 -0.24
N TYR A 145 -21.67 -0.31 -0.02
CA TYR A 145 -20.97 0.06 1.20
C TYR A 145 -20.90 1.58 1.39
N SER A 146 -20.55 2.33 0.34
CA SER A 146 -20.40 3.79 0.42
C SER A 146 -21.73 4.53 0.56
N GLU A 147 -22.76 4.15 -0.19
CA GLU A 147 -24.01 4.90 -0.31
C GLU A 147 -25.08 4.46 0.67
N ILE A 148 -25.00 3.23 1.17
CA ILE A 148 -25.97 2.67 2.11
C ILE A 148 -25.31 2.56 3.47
N TYR A 149 -24.35 1.63 3.63
CA TYR A 149 -23.77 1.35 4.95
C TYR A 149 -23.16 2.58 5.62
N LEU A 150 -22.28 3.31 4.93
CA LEU A 150 -21.63 4.48 5.53
C LEU A 150 -22.62 5.62 5.81
N LYS A 151 -23.57 5.89 4.90
CA LYS A 151 -24.52 7.00 5.06
C LYS A 151 -25.62 6.71 6.08
N GLU A 152 -26.02 5.45 6.24
CA GLU A 152 -26.94 5.03 7.31
C GLU A 152 -26.25 5.08 8.67
N ARG A 153 -24.97 4.72 8.72
CA ARG A 153 -24.19 4.73 9.96
C ARG A 153 -23.80 6.14 10.40
N TYR A 154 -23.41 6.98 9.44
CA TYR A 154 -22.85 8.30 9.69
C TYR A 154 -23.65 9.37 8.95
N HIS A 155 -24.45 10.13 9.68
CA HIS A 155 -25.24 11.22 9.10
C HIS A 155 -24.35 12.43 8.73
N GLY A 156 -24.71 13.10 7.64
CA GLY A 156 -24.02 14.34 7.20
C GLY A 156 -22.68 14.13 6.51
N ILE A 157 -22.32 12.89 6.15
CA ILE A 157 -21.10 12.63 5.37
C ILE A 157 -21.35 12.73 3.87
N GLN A 158 -20.32 13.14 3.14
CA GLN A 158 -20.19 12.95 1.70
C GLN A 158 -19.12 11.90 1.43
N THR A 159 -19.34 11.10 0.39
CA THR A 159 -18.42 10.02 0.03
C THR A 159 -18.04 10.12 -1.44
N THR A 160 -16.75 10.05 -1.73
CA THR A 160 -16.23 9.93 -3.10
C THR A 160 -15.56 8.57 -3.27
N VAL A 161 -16.05 7.76 -4.20
CA VAL A 161 -15.55 6.40 -4.47
C VAL A 161 -14.57 6.41 -5.63
N TYR A 162 -13.41 5.81 -5.42
CA TYR A 162 -12.41 5.53 -6.45
C TYR A 162 -12.19 4.03 -6.56
N ILE A 163 -12.46 3.46 -7.73
CA ILE A 163 -12.06 2.09 -8.05
C ILE A 163 -10.63 2.14 -8.59
N LEU A 164 -9.72 1.46 -7.91
CA LEU A 164 -8.30 1.49 -8.21
C LEU A 164 -7.93 0.35 -9.15
N LYS A 165 -7.41 0.69 -10.34
CA LYS A 165 -6.97 -0.26 -11.38
C LYS A 165 -5.59 0.15 -11.88
N ASP A 166 -4.90 -0.76 -12.58
CA ASP A 166 -3.73 -0.45 -13.39
C ASP A 166 -2.57 0.22 -12.64
N PHE A 167 -2.08 -0.44 -11.58
CA PHE A 167 -1.02 0.09 -10.73
C PHE A 167 0.37 -0.02 -11.39
N SER A 168 1.04 1.12 -11.62
CA SER A 168 2.45 1.13 -12.04
C SER A 168 3.44 0.86 -10.91
N ILE A 169 2.99 1.06 -9.65
CA ILE A 169 3.76 0.81 -8.42
C ILE A 169 2.83 0.14 -7.41
N ILE A 170 3.25 -0.98 -6.83
CA ILE A 170 2.56 -1.70 -5.76
C ILE A 170 3.59 -2.00 -4.68
N ASP A 171 3.25 -1.74 -3.41
CA ASP A 171 4.10 -2.00 -2.25
C ASP A 171 5.55 -1.51 -2.45
N PHE A 172 5.67 -0.25 -2.90
CA PHE A 172 6.94 0.45 -3.21
C PHE A 172 7.72 -0.09 -4.43
N PHE A 173 7.24 -1.15 -5.10
CA PHE A 173 7.90 -1.76 -6.24
C PHE A 173 7.24 -1.40 -7.57
N ILE A 174 8.08 -1.03 -8.52
CA ILE A 174 7.68 -0.78 -9.91
C ILE A 174 7.19 -2.08 -10.56
N GLN A 175 6.00 -2.02 -11.15
CA GLN A 175 5.37 -3.12 -11.86
C GLN A 175 5.84 -3.16 -13.31
N LYS A 176 6.99 -3.82 -13.55
CA LYS A 176 7.66 -3.85 -14.86
C LYS A 176 6.75 -4.38 -15.97
N GLU A 177 6.07 -5.49 -15.71
CA GLU A 177 5.17 -6.15 -16.66
C GLU A 177 4.03 -5.22 -17.08
N PHE A 178 3.45 -4.49 -16.12
CA PHE A 178 2.43 -3.48 -16.40
C PHE A 178 2.98 -2.35 -17.28
N ILE A 179 4.15 -1.79 -16.95
CA ILE A 179 4.78 -0.72 -17.74
C ILE A 179 5.06 -1.18 -19.17
N GLU A 180 5.59 -2.39 -19.35
CA GLU A 180 5.87 -2.97 -20.65
C GLU A 180 4.59 -3.18 -21.47
N LYS A 181 3.54 -3.73 -20.86
CA LYS A 181 2.22 -3.89 -21.49
C LYS A 181 1.64 -2.54 -21.91
N TYR A 182 1.67 -1.54 -21.02
CA TYR A 182 1.15 -0.22 -21.31
C TYR A 182 1.88 0.45 -22.48
N LYS A 183 3.22 0.41 -22.48
CA LYS A 183 4.04 0.99 -23.56
C LYS A 183 3.81 0.33 -24.92
N LYS A 184 3.45 -0.97 -24.95
CA LYS A 184 3.08 -1.66 -26.19
C LYS A 184 1.72 -1.18 -26.72
N LEU A 185 0.75 -0.98 -25.82
CA LEU A 185 -0.61 -0.53 -26.19
C LEU A 185 -0.67 0.96 -26.54
N SER A 186 0.14 1.77 -25.86
CA SER A 186 0.24 3.21 -26.07
C SER A 186 1.71 3.59 -26.30
N PRO A 187 2.23 3.41 -27.53
CA PRO A 187 3.58 3.81 -27.88
C PRO A 187 3.83 5.28 -27.57
N MET A 188 5.06 5.58 -27.18
CA MET A 188 5.47 6.92 -26.79
C MET A 188 5.45 7.88 -27.97
N THR A 189 4.88 9.07 -27.77
CA THR A 189 4.87 10.12 -28.80
C THR A 189 6.07 11.07 -28.63
N GLU A 190 6.36 11.89 -29.64
CA GLU A 190 7.37 12.96 -29.52
C GLU A 190 7.04 13.95 -28.39
N LYS A 191 5.75 14.19 -28.13
CA LYS A 191 5.30 15.06 -27.03
C LYS A 191 5.64 14.45 -25.67
N ASP A 192 5.54 13.13 -25.55
CA ASP A 192 5.90 12.42 -24.32
C ASP A 192 7.41 12.41 -24.10
N GLU A 193 8.20 12.27 -25.16
CA GLU A 193 9.66 12.34 -25.06
C GLU A 193 10.12 13.72 -24.57
N LYS A 194 9.51 14.81 -25.06
CA LYS A 194 9.78 16.18 -24.55
C LYS A 194 9.43 16.33 -23.07
N ARG A 195 8.31 15.74 -22.62
CA ARG A 195 7.92 15.75 -21.20
C ARG A 195 8.89 14.92 -20.35
N LEU A 196 9.35 13.78 -20.86
CA LEU A 196 10.36 12.96 -20.19
C LEU A 196 11.70 13.67 -20.10
N GLU A 197 12.10 14.44 -21.10
CA GLU A 197 13.33 15.23 -21.04
C GLU A 197 13.28 16.26 -19.89
N MET A 198 12.14 16.92 -19.70
CA MET A 198 11.92 17.78 -18.53
C MET A 198 12.02 17.02 -17.21
N PHE A 199 11.44 15.82 -17.13
CA PHE A 199 11.59 14.95 -15.97
C PHE A 199 13.06 14.57 -15.75
N ARG A 200 13.79 14.16 -16.80
CA ARG A 200 15.21 13.78 -16.68
C ARG A 200 16.06 14.97 -16.22
N GLY A 201 15.79 16.15 -16.78
CA GLY A 201 16.47 17.39 -16.43
C GLY A 201 16.20 17.84 -14.99
N LYS A 202 14.97 17.71 -14.49
CA LYS A 202 14.61 18.13 -13.13
C LYS A 202 14.89 17.07 -12.07
N PHE A 203 14.57 15.81 -12.35
CA PHE A 203 14.69 14.72 -11.40
C PHE A 203 16.12 14.16 -11.36
N PHE A 204 16.65 13.68 -12.48
CA PHE A 204 17.98 13.05 -12.45
C PHE A 204 19.12 14.07 -12.21
N LYS A 205 19.06 15.29 -12.76
CA LYS A 205 20.14 16.26 -12.51
C LYS A 205 20.14 16.85 -11.10
N ARG A 206 18.97 16.94 -10.46
CA ARG A 206 18.81 17.62 -9.14
C ARG A 206 18.70 16.65 -7.97
N PHE A 207 18.01 15.52 -8.17
CA PHE A 207 17.60 14.63 -7.10
C PHE A 207 18.14 13.20 -7.24
N ALA A 208 18.66 12.80 -8.41
CA ALA A 208 19.38 11.54 -8.44
C ALA A 208 20.72 11.70 -7.70
N PRO A 209 21.10 10.70 -6.90
CA PRO A 209 22.38 10.71 -6.21
C PRO A 209 23.49 10.83 -7.25
N ARG A 210 24.43 11.76 -7.00
CA ARG A 210 25.67 11.88 -7.76
C ARG A 210 26.60 10.75 -7.29
N ASP A 211 27.26 10.10 -8.23
CA ASP A 211 28.28 9.08 -7.95
C ASP A 211 29.45 9.69 -7.16
#